data_AF-A0A2P6PDB3-F1
#
_entry.id   AF-A0A2P6PDB3-F1
#
_cell.length_a   1.000
_cell.length_b   1.000
_cell.length_c   1.000
_cell.angle_alpha   90.00
_cell.angle_beta   90.00
_cell.angle_gamma   90.00
#
_symmetry.space_group_name_H-M   'P 1'
#
loop_
_entity.id
_entity.type
_entity.pdbx_description
1 polymer ?
#
loop_
_entity_poly.entity_id
_entity_poly.type
_entity_poly.pdbx_seq_one_letter_code
_entity_poly.pdbx_strand_id
1 'polypeptide(L)'
;MARRKVRLHYIANETSERMTFRKRKKGLLKKVGEITTICDIKVPTIIYSPFDAELEVFPSHPEVHEMVTKFRDMPQMDKTRKMINQETFLRQQIDKVREHIRKQRRDNRENEITQVLKKVGEITILCDIKVAAIIYIPFDSKPEVFPSHPEVHKLLTKFQDMPQMDKTREMVDQKTFYDNELTKFGSRSKSKEETTEKRRSLKF
;
A
#
# COMPACT_ATOMS: atom_id res chain seq x y z
N MET A 1 12.75 2.62 21.81
CA MET A 1 11.50 3.37 21.51
C MET A 1 11.25 3.34 20.01
N ALA A 2 10.08 2.89 19.56
CA ALA A 2 9.75 2.87 18.12
C ALA A 2 9.60 4.30 17.59
N ARG A 3 10.38 4.65 16.56
CA ARG A 3 10.39 5.99 15.97
C ARG A 3 9.11 6.21 15.17
N ARG A 4 8.27 7.18 15.56
CA ARG A 4 7.08 7.57 14.80
C ARG A 4 7.48 8.11 13.42
N LYS A 5 6.79 7.66 12.37
CA LYS A 5 6.96 8.18 11.01
C LYS A 5 6.58 9.67 10.98
N VAL A 6 7.52 10.52 10.54
CA VAL A 6 7.31 11.96 10.42
C VAL A 6 6.62 12.26 9.08
N ARG A 7 5.58 13.11 9.11
CA ARG A 7 4.91 13.60 7.89
C ARG A 7 5.78 14.68 7.23
N LEU A 8 5.82 14.72 5.91
CA LEU A 8 6.58 15.73 5.15
C LEU A 8 5.70 16.95 4.89
N HIS A 9 5.56 17.82 5.88
CA HIS A 9 4.91 19.13 5.78
C HIS A 9 5.70 20.17 6.58
N TYR A 10 5.37 21.45 6.41
CA TYR A 10 5.96 22.54 7.18
C TYR A 10 5.77 22.34 8.69
N ILE A 11 6.79 22.69 9.49
CA ILE A 11 6.76 22.54 10.96
C ILE A 11 6.47 23.91 11.55
N ALA A 12 5.26 24.11 12.07
CA ALA A 12 4.86 25.41 12.61
C ALA A 12 5.56 25.79 13.93
N ASN A 13 5.99 24.82 14.72
CA ASN A 13 6.69 25.07 15.99
C ASN A 13 8.17 25.34 15.73
N GLU A 14 8.61 26.58 15.98
CA GLU A 14 9.95 27.06 15.67
C GLU A 14 11.08 26.23 16.33
N THR A 15 10.96 25.89 17.63
CA THR A 15 11.96 25.06 18.31
C THR A 15 12.08 23.69 17.67
N SER A 16 10.95 23.07 17.34
CA SER A 16 10.91 21.76 16.66
C SER A 16 11.43 21.84 15.23
N GLU A 17 11.13 22.92 14.52
CA GLU A 17 11.63 23.22 13.18
C GLU A 17 13.16 23.34 13.19
N ARG A 18 13.71 24.20 14.05
CA ARG A 18 15.16 24.42 14.19
C ARG A 18 15.89 23.13 14.56
N MET A 19 15.38 22.37 15.53
CA MET A 19 15.97 21.09 15.94
C MET A 19 15.91 20.05 14.82
N THR A 20 14.82 20.02 14.05
CA THR A 20 14.67 19.13 12.90
C THR A 20 15.62 19.53 11.78
N PHE A 21 15.73 20.82 11.48
CA PHE A 21 16.65 21.38 10.50
C PHE A 21 18.09 20.96 10.81
N ARG A 22 18.60 21.21 12.03
CA ARG A 22 19.98 20.84 12.41
C ARG A 22 20.24 19.35 12.25
N LYS A 23 19.30 18.49 12.67
CA LYS A 23 19.41 17.03 12.53
C LYS A 23 19.40 16.59 11.06
N ARG A 24 18.50 17.14 10.23
CA ARG A 24 18.38 16.80 8.81
C ARG A 24 19.55 17.35 7.99
N LYS A 25 20.03 18.56 8.26
CA LYS A 25 21.23 19.16 7.64
C LYS A 25 22.44 18.26 7.84
N LYS A 26 22.72 17.88 9.10
CA LYS A 26 23.82 16.95 9.42
C LYS A 26 23.67 15.59 8.72
N GLY A 27 22.45 15.04 8.68
CA GLY A 27 22.16 13.79 7.99
C GLY A 27 22.35 13.87 6.48
N LEU A 28 21.94 14.99 5.86
CA LEU A 28 22.12 15.26 4.44
C LEU A 28 23.61 15.33 4.08
N LEU A 29 24.39 16.17 4.77
CA LEU A 29 25.82 16.30 4.51
C LEU A 29 26.57 14.97 4.70
N LYS A 30 26.19 14.18 5.71
CA LYS A 30 26.74 12.82 5.88
C LYS A 30 26.45 11.96 4.65
N LYS A 31 25.21 11.96 4.13
CA LYS A 31 24.84 11.19 2.93
C LYS A 31 25.53 11.68 1.67
N VAL A 32 25.68 12.99 1.51
CA VAL A 32 26.43 13.60 0.41
C VAL A 32 27.90 13.16 0.45
N GLY A 33 28.52 13.20 1.63
CA GLY A 33 29.89 12.70 1.83
C GLY A 33 30.03 11.20 1.52
N GLU A 34 29.12 10.37 2.04
CA GLU A 34 29.10 8.93 1.73
C GLU A 34 29.01 8.66 0.22
N ILE A 35 28.10 9.35 -0.49
CA ILE A 35 27.95 9.19 -1.94
C ILE A 35 29.20 9.67 -2.69
N THR A 36 29.75 10.80 -2.29
CA THR A 36 30.97 11.37 -2.88
C THR A 36 32.13 10.39 -2.75
N THR A 37 32.30 9.77 -1.58
CA THR A 37 33.38 8.79 -1.33
C THR A 37 33.15 7.46 -2.02
N ILE A 38 31.93 6.88 -1.95
CA ILE A 38 31.67 5.52 -2.45
C ILE A 38 31.65 5.50 -3.98
N CYS A 39 31.11 6.54 -4.60
CA CYS A 39 30.88 6.57 -6.04
C CYS A 39 31.92 7.41 -6.79
N ASP A 40 32.87 8.05 -6.10
CA ASP A 40 33.86 8.98 -6.67
C ASP A 40 33.22 10.08 -7.55
N ILE A 41 32.18 10.73 -7.01
CA ILE A 41 31.45 11.80 -7.70
C ILE A 41 31.44 13.07 -6.88
N LYS A 42 31.57 14.23 -7.54
CA LYS A 42 31.46 15.52 -6.86
C LYS A 42 30.00 15.96 -6.72
N VAL A 43 29.58 16.28 -5.50
CA VAL A 43 28.21 16.72 -5.18
C VAL A 43 28.25 18.07 -4.45
N PRO A 44 28.34 19.20 -5.18
CA PRO A 44 28.36 20.51 -4.56
C PRO A 44 27.03 20.77 -3.85
N THR A 45 27.08 21.10 -2.57
CA THR A 45 25.88 21.34 -1.75
C THR A 45 25.98 22.70 -1.08
N ILE A 46 24.93 23.50 -1.22
CA ILE A 46 24.80 24.85 -0.66
C ILE A 46 23.48 24.89 0.12
N ILE A 47 23.52 25.26 1.41
CA ILE A 47 22.32 25.30 2.27
C ILE A 47 22.23 26.65 2.98
N TYR A 48 21.26 27.45 2.55
CA TYR A 48 20.84 28.66 3.25
C TYR A 48 19.84 28.32 4.35
N SER A 49 19.97 28.98 5.50
CA SER A 49 19.08 28.78 6.64
C SER A 49 18.82 30.12 7.34
N PRO A 50 17.58 30.41 7.74
CA PRO A 50 17.31 31.55 8.61
C PRO A 50 17.81 31.34 10.05
N PHE A 51 18.21 30.10 10.40
CA PHE A 51 18.65 29.74 11.75
C PHE A 51 20.16 29.82 11.97
N ASP A 52 20.92 29.95 10.89
CA ASP A 52 22.38 29.98 10.88
C ASP A 52 22.83 31.33 10.29
N ALA A 53 23.87 31.95 10.87
CA ALA A 53 24.39 33.22 10.40
C ALA A 53 25.19 33.09 9.09
N GLU A 54 25.77 31.91 8.87
CA GLU A 54 26.64 31.61 7.73
C GLU A 54 26.03 30.56 6.82
N LEU A 55 26.46 30.60 5.56
CA LEU A 55 26.12 29.62 4.54
C LEU A 55 26.83 28.30 4.81
N GLU A 56 26.09 27.19 4.79
CA GLU A 56 26.73 25.87 4.82
C GLU A 56 27.09 25.44 3.39
N VAL A 57 28.37 25.14 3.17
CA VAL A 57 28.91 24.74 1.85
C VAL A 57 29.72 23.45 1.98
N PHE A 58 29.50 22.52 1.07
CA PHE A 58 30.26 21.26 0.97
C PHE A 58 30.68 20.97 -0.48
N PRO A 59 31.91 20.50 -0.74
CA PRO A 59 32.96 20.13 0.23
C PRO A 59 33.77 21.33 0.76
N SER A 60 34.07 22.31 -0.07
CA SER A 60 34.75 23.56 0.32
C SER A 60 34.27 24.71 -0.57
N HIS A 61 34.40 25.96 -0.09
CA HIS A 61 33.99 27.14 -0.85
C HIS A 61 34.66 27.24 -2.24
N PRO A 62 35.99 27.07 -2.37
CA PRO A 62 36.65 27.15 -3.68
C PRO A 62 36.17 26.07 -4.65
N GLU A 63 36.03 24.82 -4.19
CA GLU A 63 35.59 23.71 -5.04
C GLU A 63 34.14 23.87 -5.49
N VAL A 64 33.24 24.29 -4.59
CA VAL A 64 31.85 24.57 -4.94
C VAL A 64 31.78 25.72 -5.94
N HIS A 65 32.57 26.77 -5.75
CA HIS A 65 32.64 27.88 -6.69
C HIS A 65 33.06 27.44 -8.09
N GLU A 66 34.11 26.62 -8.21
CA GLU A 66 34.55 26.04 -9.49
C GLU A 66 33.43 25.23 -10.17
N MET A 67 32.76 24.36 -9.42
CA MET A 67 31.65 23.54 -9.94
C MET A 67 30.44 24.35 -10.36
N VAL A 68 30.07 25.39 -9.61
CA VAL A 68 28.98 26.30 -9.94
C VAL A 68 29.31 27.11 -11.20
N THR A 69 30.56 27.56 -11.33
CA THR A 69 31.03 28.26 -12.53
C THR A 69 30.89 27.35 -13.75
N LYS A 70 31.42 26.13 -13.66
CA LYS A 70 31.28 25.11 -14.71
C LYS A 70 29.81 24.85 -15.07
N PHE A 71 28.91 24.74 -14.08
CA PHE A 71 27.48 24.57 -14.32
C PHE A 71 26.85 25.78 -15.02
N ARG A 72 27.26 27.00 -14.65
CA ARG A 72 26.78 28.24 -15.27
C ARG A 72 27.18 28.34 -16.74
N ASP A 73 28.35 27.85 -17.09
CA ASP A 73 28.90 27.92 -18.45
C ASP A 73 28.34 26.84 -19.41
N MET A 74 27.60 25.85 -18.89
CA MET A 74 26.96 24.81 -19.73
C MET A 74 25.83 25.38 -20.61
N PRO A 75 25.54 24.77 -21.78
CA PRO A 75 24.35 25.05 -22.55
C PRO A 75 23.05 24.79 -21.78
N GLN A 76 21.99 25.55 -22.04
CA GLN A 76 20.73 25.44 -21.27
C GLN A 76 20.03 24.09 -21.40
N MET A 77 20.16 23.41 -22.55
CA MET A 77 19.59 22.08 -22.72
C MET A 77 20.23 21.08 -21.75
N ASP A 78 21.55 21.16 -21.53
CA ASP A 78 22.25 20.25 -20.65
C ASP A 78 21.92 20.49 -19.17
N LYS A 79 21.70 21.75 -18.78
CA LYS A 79 21.29 22.09 -17.41
C LYS A 79 19.92 21.51 -17.04
N THR A 80 19.00 21.44 -18.00
CA THR A 80 17.61 21.07 -17.75
C THR A 80 17.30 19.60 -18.07
N ARG A 81 18.09 18.94 -18.92
CA ARG A 81 17.86 17.57 -19.40
C ARG A 81 17.59 16.53 -18.30
N LYS A 82 18.26 16.63 -17.16
CA LYS A 82 18.10 15.72 -16.01
C LYS A 82 17.59 16.43 -14.76
N MET A 83 17.04 17.63 -14.91
CA MET A 83 16.53 18.40 -13.78
C MET A 83 15.30 17.70 -13.20
N ILE A 84 15.33 17.47 -11.89
CA ILE A 84 14.18 17.01 -11.11
C ILE A 84 13.78 18.16 -10.21
N ASN A 85 12.51 18.55 -10.28
CA ASN A 85 11.94 19.56 -9.38
C ASN A 85 11.09 18.90 -8.29
N GLN A 86 10.65 19.70 -7.31
CA GLN A 86 9.88 19.18 -6.18
C GLN A 86 8.57 18.51 -6.63
N GLU A 87 7.88 19.08 -7.61
CA GLU A 87 6.61 18.54 -8.11
C GLU A 87 6.80 17.17 -8.77
N THR A 88 7.75 17.05 -9.70
CA THR A 88 8.07 15.79 -10.40
C THR A 88 8.54 14.72 -9.41
N PHE A 89 9.37 15.08 -8.43
CA PHE A 89 9.77 14.16 -7.37
C PHE A 89 8.57 13.67 -6.55
N LEU A 90 7.68 14.56 -6.12
CA LEU A 90 6.51 14.19 -5.34
C LEU A 90 5.54 13.30 -6.14
N ARG A 91 5.32 13.62 -7.43
CA ARG A 91 4.52 12.77 -8.33
C ARG A 91 5.10 11.36 -8.43
N GLN A 92 6.41 11.22 -8.63
CA GLN A 92 7.08 9.92 -8.66
C GLN A 92 6.90 9.13 -7.35
N GLN A 93 6.95 9.80 -6.19
CA GLN A 93 6.72 9.13 -4.90
C GLN A 93 5.26 8.68 -4.73
N ILE A 94 4.30 9.51 -5.16
CA ILE A 94 2.88 9.15 -5.15
C ILE A 94 2.63 7.91 -6.02
N ASP A 95 3.22 7.87 -7.21
CA ASP A 95 3.03 6.74 -8.12
C ASP A 95 3.65 5.45 -7.56
N LYS A 96 4.83 5.52 -6.93
CA LYS A 96 5.41 4.38 -6.21
C LYS A 96 4.50 3.84 -5.12
N VAL A 97 3.89 4.72 -4.32
CA VAL A 97 2.96 4.31 -3.26
C VAL A 97 1.68 3.70 -3.86
N ARG A 98 1.16 4.28 -4.94
CA ARG A 98 -0.01 3.75 -5.66
C ARG A 98 0.25 2.35 -6.22
N GLU A 99 1.41 2.12 -6.83
CA GLU A 99 1.82 0.80 -7.30
C GLU A 99 1.90 -0.22 -6.15
N HIS A 100 2.46 0.17 -5.01
CA HIS A 100 2.48 -0.70 -3.84
C HIS A 100 1.08 -1.07 -3.36
N ILE A 101 0.15 -0.11 -3.30
CA ILE A 101 -1.25 -0.36 -2.94
C ILE A 101 -1.93 -1.28 -3.95
N ARG A 102 -1.72 -1.06 -5.25
CA ARG A 102 -2.27 -1.92 -6.32
C ARG A 102 -1.78 -3.34 -6.16
N LYS A 103 -0.47 -3.53 -5.95
CA LYS A 103 0.11 -4.86 -5.71
C LYS A 103 -0.51 -5.52 -4.48
N GLN A 104 -0.52 -4.85 -3.33
CA GLN A 104 -1.10 -5.42 -2.10
C GLN A 104 -2.57 -5.80 -2.25
N ARG A 105 -3.36 -5.03 -3.01
CA ARG A 105 -4.76 -5.39 -3.30
C ARG A 105 -4.87 -6.65 -4.15
N ARG A 106 -3.99 -6.83 -5.14
CA ARG A 106 -3.94 -8.07 -5.95
C ARG A 106 -3.54 -9.26 -5.07
N ASP A 107 -2.44 -9.14 -4.33
CA ASP A 107 -1.94 -10.21 -3.45
C ASP A 107 -3.01 -10.63 -2.41
N ASN A 108 -3.71 -9.66 -1.80
CA ASN A 108 -4.81 -9.97 -0.88
C ASN A 108 -5.96 -10.70 -1.57
N ARG A 109 -6.32 -10.28 -2.79
CA ARG A 109 -7.39 -10.90 -3.56
C ARG A 109 -7.05 -12.36 -3.91
N GLU A 110 -5.85 -12.60 -4.42
CA GLU A 110 -5.37 -13.94 -4.75
C GLU A 110 -5.40 -14.86 -3.52
N ASN A 111 -5.03 -14.33 -2.35
CA ASN A 111 -5.09 -15.07 -1.08
C ASN A 111 -6.53 -15.43 -0.68
N GLU A 112 -7.48 -14.49 -0.78
CA GLU A 112 -8.89 -14.75 -0.48
C GLU A 112 -9.51 -15.79 -1.43
N ILE A 113 -9.24 -15.67 -2.74
CA ILE A 113 -9.70 -16.64 -3.74
C ILE A 113 -9.12 -18.02 -3.43
N THR A 114 -7.82 -18.10 -3.16
CA THR A 114 -7.17 -19.36 -2.77
C THR A 114 -7.84 -19.99 -1.54
N GLN A 115 -8.25 -19.20 -0.55
CA GLN A 115 -8.97 -19.72 0.62
C GLN A 115 -10.36 -20.28 0.26
N VAL A 116 -11.10 -19.60 -0.62
CA VAL A 116 -12.39 -20.10 -1.10
C VAL A 116 -12.19 -21.42 -1.85
N LEU A 117 -11.25 -21.48 -2.78
CA LEU A 117 -10.96 -22.67 -3.56
C LEU A 117 -10.54 -23.86 -2.69
N LYS A 118 -9.74 -23.61 -1.63
CA LYS A 118 -9.39 -24.65 -0.64
C LYS A 118 -10.64 -25.22 0.04
N LYS A 119 -11.54 -24.36 0.52
CA LYS A 119 -12.79 -24.80 1.17
C LYS A 119 -13.70 -25.57 0.22
N VAL A 120 -13.80 -25.12 -1.04
CA VAL A 120 -14.57 -25.83 -2.07
C VAL A 120 -13.95 -27.21 -2.32
N GLY A 121 -12.63 -27.29 -2.49
CA GLY A 121 -11.91 -28.54 -2.64
C GLY A 121 -12.08 -29.50 -1.45
N GLU A 122 -12.00 -28.98 -0.23
CA GLU A 122 -12.26 -29.76 0.99
C GLU A 122 -13.64 -30.41 0.98
N ILE A 123 -14.70 -29.66 0.65
CA ILE A 123 -16.07 -30.20 0.56
C ILE A 123 -16.16 -31.27 -0.54
N THR A 124 -15.58 -31.01 -1.70
CA THR A 124 -15.61 -31.96 -2.83
C THR A 124 -14.89 -33.26 -2.48
N ILE A 125 -13.75 -33.20 -1.81
CA ILE A 125 -12.96 -34.39 -1.46
C ILE A 125 -13.60 -35.14 -0.29
N LEU A 126 -14.02 -34.44 0.77
CA LEU A 126 -14.48 -35.09 2.01
C LEU A 126 -15.89 -35.67 1.89
N CYS A 127 -16.73 -35.10 1.02
CA CYS A 127 -18.15 -35.46 0.95
C CYS A 127 -18.55 -36.09 -0.40
N ASP A 128 -17.62 -36.25 -1.35
CA ASP A 128 -17.90 -36.67 -2.74
C ASP A 128 -19.00 -35.81 -3.41
N ILE A 129 -19.02 -34.51 -3.06
CA ILE A 129 -19.99 -33.53 -3.57
C ILE A 129 -19.38 -32.78 -4.74
N LYS A 130 -20.10 -32.77 -5.87
CA LYS A 130 -19.72 -31.97 -7.04
C LYS A 130 -20.06 -30.50 -6.82
N VAL A 131 -19.04 -29.68 -6.58
CA VAL A 131 -19.18 -28.23 -6.41
C VAL A 131 -18.51 -27.50 -7.57
N ALA A 132 -19.16 -26.47 -8.10
CA ALA A 132 -18.59 -25.57 -9.10
C ALA A 132 -18.54 -24.15 -8.52
N ALA A 133 -17.40 -23.47 -8.70
CA ALA A 133 -17.25 -22.05 -8.38
C ALA A 133 -16.76 -21.29 -9.61
N ILE A 134 -17.40 -20.14 -9.89
CA ILE A 134 -17.04 -19.21 -10.96
C ILE A 134 -16.84 -17.85 -10.32
N ILE A 135 -15.62 -17.35 -10.36
CA ILE A 135 -15.23 -16.12 -9.68
C ILE A 135 -14.96 -15.05 -10.73
N TYR A 136 -15.85 -14.07 -10.80
CA TYR A 136 -15.68 -12.90 -11.65
C TYR A 136 -14.90 -11.84 -10.91
N ILE A 137 -13.77 -11.47 -11.50
CA ILE A 137 -12.91 -10.43 -10.94
C ILE A 137 -13.11 -9.14 -11.74
N PRO A 138 -13.59 -8.03 -11.11
CA PRO A 138 -13.81 -6.79 -11.84
C PRO A 138 -12.51 -6.34 -12.51
N PHE A 139 -12.62 -5.91 -13.77
CA PHE A 139 -11.52 -5.48 -14.65
C PHE A 139 -10.61 -6.59 -15.17
N ASP A 140 -10.90 -7.85 -14.87
CA ASP A 140 -10.25 -8.98 -15.53
C ASP A 140 -11.15 -9.53 -16.64
N SER A 141 -10.51 -9.99 -17.71
CA SER A 141 -11.20 -10.39 -18.94
C SER A 141 -11.76 -11.81 -18.83
N LYS A 142 -11.28 -12.59 -17.85
CA LYS A 142 -11.60 -14.02 -17.71
C LYS A 142 -11.92 -14.37 -16.25
N PRO A 143 -12.98 -15.16 -15.99
CA PRO A 143 -13.26 -15.65 -14.65
C PRO A 143 -12.28 -16.76 -14.24
N GLU A 144 -12.00 -16.86 -12.95
CA GLU A 144 -11.36 -18.04 -12.37
C GLU A 144 -12.42 -19.12 -12.10
N VAL A 145 -12.13 -20.36 -12.47
CA VAL A 145 -13.09 -21.48 -12.49
C VAL A 145 -12.52 -22.69 -11.76
N PHE A 146 -13.34 -23.35 -10.93
CA PHE A 146 -12.97 -24.56 -10.18
C PHE A 146 -14.07 -25.63 -10.24
N PRO A 147 -13.75 -26.94 -10.32
CA PRO A 147 -12.41 -27.57 -10.32
C PRO A 147 -11.71 -27.59 -11.69
N SER A 148 -12.47 -27.85 -12.76
CA SER A 148 -12.00 -27.78 -14.14
C SER A 148 -13.11 -27.24 -15.04
N HIS A 149 -12.74 -26.54 -16.13
CA HIS A 149 -13.73 -25.98 -17.06
C HIS A 149 -14.72 -27.04 -17.60
N PRO A 150 -14.32 -28.28 -17.94
CA PRO A 150 -15.26 -29.31 -18.39
C PRO A 150 -16.23 -29.78 -17.30
N GLU A 151 -15.78 -29.92 -16.04
CA GLU A 151 -16.64 -30.37 -14.93
C GLU A 151 -17.63 -29.28 -14.51
N VAL A 152 -17.17 -28.03 -14.46
CA VAL A 152 -18.05 -26.88 -14.24
C VAL A 152 -19.08 -26.79 -15.36
N HIS A 153 -18.69 -26.95 -16.62
CA HIS A 153 -19.64 -26.93 -17.72
C HIS A 153 -20.70 -28.03 -17.60
N LYS A 154 -20.32 -29.26 -17.23
CA LYS A 154 -21.29 -30.36 -17.02
C LYS A 154 -22.29 -30.03 -15.91
N LEU A 155 -21.83 -29.44 -14.81
CA LEU A 155 -22.69 -29.02 -13.71
C LEU A 155 -23.60 -27.86 -14.10
N LEU A 156 -23.08 -26.88 -14.84
CA LEU A 156 -23.87 -25.75 -15.34
C LEU A 156 -24.93 -26.18 -16.35
N THR A 157 -24.62 -27.07 -17.28
CA THR A 157 -25.60 -27.62 -18.22
C THR A 157 -26.72 -28.32 -17.46
N LYS A 158 -26.37 -29.18 -16.49
CA LYS A 158 -27.35 -29.82 -15.61
C LYS A 158 -28.21 -28.80 -14.85
N PHE A 159 -27.62 -27.70 -14.38
CA PHE A 159 -28.35 -26.62 -13.73
C PHE A 159 -29.30 -25.90 -14.69
N GLN A 160 -28.86 -25.60 -15.91
CA GLN A 160 -29.66 -24.93 -16.93
C GLN A 160 -30.86 -25.76 -17.38
N ASP A 161 -30.73 -27.09 -17.39
CA ASP A 161 -31.79 -28.01 -17.81
C ASP A 161 -32.85 -28.28 -16.71
N MET A 162 -32.65 -27.80 -15.47
CA MET A 162 -33.62 -27.99 -14.38
C MET A 162 -34.90 -27.14 -14.53
N PRO A 163 -36.07 -27.61 -14.06
CA PRO A 163 -37.29 -26.81 -13.96
C PRO A 163 -37.07 -25.55 -13.10
N GLN A 164 -37.72 -24.43 -13.42
CA GLN A 164 -37.49 -23.15 -12.73
C GLN A 164 -37.75 -23.22 -11.22
N MET A 165 -38.78 -23.95 -10.79
CA MET A 165 -39.12 -24.12 -9.37
C MET A 165 -37.97 -24.73 -8.56
N ASP A 166 -37.24 -25.66 -9.15
CA ASP A 166 -36.12 -26.34 -8.50
C ASP A 166 -34.85 -25.47 -8.47
N LYS A 167 -34.66 -24.61 -9.48
CA LYS A 167 -33.52 -23.67 -9.54
C LYS A 167 -33.54 -22.63 -8.42
N THR A 168 -34.73 -22.22 -7.97
CA THR A 168 -34.91 -21.19 -6.93
C THR A 168 -35.04 -21.75 -5.52
N ARG A 169 -35.15 -23.08 -5.37
CA ARG A 169 -35.32 -23.74 -4.08
C ARG A 169 -34.06 -23.58 -3.23
N GLU A 170 -34.21 -23.03 -2.02
CA GLU A 170 -33.12 -22.76 -1.07
C GLU A 170 -32.02 -21.80 -1.57
N MET A 171 -32.29 -21.04 -2.64
CA MET A 171 -31.36 -20.04 -3.12
C MET A 171 -31.21 -18.91 -2.10
N VAL A 172 -29.98 -18.67 -1.64
CA VAL A 172 -29.65 -17.53 -0.78
C VAL A 172 -29.17 -16.40 -1.67
N ASP A 173 -29.92 -15.31 -1.72
CA ASP A 173 -29.47 -14.14 -2.47
C ASP A 173 -28.36 -13.40 -1.71
N GLN A 174 -27.60 -12.58 -2.44
CA GLN A 174 -26.44 -11.92 -1.86
C GLN A 174 -26.83 -10.93 -0.74
N LYS A 175 -28.01 -10.31 -0.84
CA LYS A 175 -28.51 -9.35 0.16
C LYS A 175 -28.87 -10.05 1.47
N THR A 176 -29.65 -11.11 1.40
CA THR A 176 -30.03 -11.97 2.53
C THR A 176 -28.81 -12.60 3.19
N PHE A 177 -27.79 -13.00 2.43
CA PHE A 177 -26.52 -13.46 3.00
C PHE A 177 -25.85 -12.37 3.85
N TYR A 178 -25.69 -11.15 3.32
CA TYR A 178 -25.05 -10.06 4.06
C TYR A 178 -25.84 -9.63 5.31
N ASP A 179 -27.16 -9.54 5.21
CA ASP A 179 -28.02 -9.17 6.34
C ASP A 179 -27.93 -10.24 7.46
N ASN A 180 -27.86 -11.52 7.09
CA ASN A 180 -27.68 -12.64 8.04
C ASN A 180 -26.28 -12.67 8.67
N GLU A 181 -25.21 -12.30 7.95
CA GLU A 181 -23.88 -12.22 8.54
C GLU A 181 -23.72 -10.98 9.45
N LEU A 182 -24.27 -9.82 9.07
CA LEU A 182 -24.25 -8.61 9.91
C LEU A 182 -24.95 -8.82 11.25
N THR A 183 -26.08 -9.54 11.25
CA THR A 183 -26.82 -9.89 12.47
C THR A 183 -26.05 -10.88 13.36
N LYS A 184 -25.28 -11.83 12.80
CA LYS A 184 -24.35 -12.69 13.55
C LYS A 184 -23.18 -11.92 14.17
N PHE A 185 -22.62 -10.94 13.47
CA PHE A 185 -21.56 -10.08 14.03
C PHE A 185 -22.08 -9.20 15.16
N GLY A 186 -23.26 -8.60 15.01
CA GLY A 186 -23.89 -7.75 16.04
C GLY A 186 -24.30 -8.50 17.31
N SER A 187 -24.63 -9.79 17.21
CA SER A 187 -24.93 -10.65 18.37
C SER A 187 -23.66 -11.11 19.10
N ARG A 188 -22.57 -11.34 18.37
CA ARG A 188 -21.25 -11.72 18.92
C ARG A 188 -20.53 -10.56 19.63
N SER A 189 -20.81 -9.31 19.23
CA SER A 189 -20.36 -8.11 19.95
C SER A 189 -21.15 -7.90 21.24
N LYS A 190 -22.49 -8.06 21.21
CA LYS A 190 -23.33 -7.99 22.41
C LYS A 190 -22.98 -9.04 23.46
N SER A 191 -22.71 -10.28 23.06
CA SER A 191 -22.30 -11.33 24.00
C SER A 191 -20.94 -11.06 24.66
N LYS A 192 -20.03 -10.34 23.97
CA LYS A 192 -18.73 -9.91 24.52
C LYS A 192 -18.88 -8.70 25.44
N GLU A 193 -19.76 -7.76 25.14
CA GLU A 193 -20.08 -6.63 26.02
C GLU A 193 -20.74 -7.13 27.31
N GLU A 194 -21.74 -8.01 27.24
CA GLU A 194 -22.41 -8.56 28.44
C GLU A 194 -21.48 -9.40 29.33
N THR A 195 -20.51 -10.13 28.76
CA THR A 195 -19.50 -10.86 29.56
C THR A 195 -18.46 -9.94 30.18
N THR A 196 -18.18 -8.79 29.56
CA THR A 196 -17.25 -7.79 30.10
C THR A 196 -17.93 -6.94 31.19
N GLU A 197 -19.22 -6.67 31.03
CA GLU A 197 -20.04 -5.93 31.99
C GLU A 197 -20.34 -6.77 33.24
N LYS A 198 -20.74 -8.05 33.09
CA LYS A 198 -20.88 -8.98 34.24
C LYS A 198 -19.60 -9.17 35.04
N ARG A 199 -18.42 -9.14 34.39
CA ARG A 199 -17.12 -9.18 35.09
C ARG A 199 -16.76 -7.90 35.83
N ARG A 200 -17.35 -6.76 35.47
CA ARG A 200 -17.21 -5.48 36.20
C ARG A 200 -18.19 -5.39 37.37
N SER A 201 -19.39 -5.96 37.24
CA SER A 201 -20.41 -5.98 38.31
C SER A 201 -20.06 -6.89 39.50
N LEU A 202 -19.19 -7.89 39.30
CA LEU A 202 -18.75 -8.84 40.34
C LEU A 202 -17.49 -8.37 41.11
N LYS A 203 -17.04 -7.14 40.90
CA LYS A 203 -15.85 -6.55 41.56
C LYS A 203 -16.17 -5.38 42.51
N PHE A 204 -17.42 -5.26 42.95
CA PHE A 204 -17.82 -4.38 44.05
C PHE A 204 -18.53 -5.22 45.12
#